data_AF-A0A537WDG8-F1
#
_entry.id   AF-A0A537WDG8-F1
#
_cell.length_a   1.000
_cell.length_b   1.000
_cell.length_c   1.000
_cell.angle_alpha   90.00
_cell.angle_beta   90.00
_cell.angle_gamma   90.00
#
_symmetry.space_group_name_H-M   'P 1'
#
loop_
_entity.id
_entity.type
_entity.pdbx_description
1 polymer ?
#
loop_
_entity_poly.entity_id
_entity_poly.type
_entity_poly.pdbx_seq_one_letter_code
_entity_poly.pdbx_strand_id
1 'polypeptide(L)'
;MDSQSGARADAAPSRASDLGRSRFGVGHRGATAARDAAVARTRTARARRRPVSRGGGCRLPTKGTTSMSFHRALAAAAVAALALPAAASAHAAVTPNVVLAKTLQFFTLSVPTEKENATTTSIELTPPSGFAIDSFQPTSGWKRQVQSTGSGDNAVVTRVTWTGGKVP
;
A
#
# COMPACT_ATOMS: atom_id res chain seq x y z
N MET A 1 -53.38 15.17 -31.67
CA MET A 1 -52.87 15.92 -30.49
C MET A 1 -51.40 15.53 -30.30
N ASP A 2 -50.53 15.74 -31.29
CA ASP A 2 -49.99 17.03 -31.78
C ASP A 2 -49.02 17.70 -30.81
N SER A 3 -47.89 18.09 -31.42
CA SER A 3 -46.97 19.18 -31.05
C SER A 3 -45.84 18.84 -30.09
N GLN A 4 -44.61 18.63 -30.62
CA GLN A 4 -43.60 19.65 -31.00
C GLN A 4 -42.81 20.14 -29.78
N SER A 5 -41.50 19.89 -29.72
CA SER A 5 -40.40 20.61 -30.39
C SER A 5 -39.85 21.74 -29.51
N GLY A 6 -38.55 21.68 -29.22
CA GLY A 6 -37.84 22.69 -28.45
C GLY A 6 -36.33 22.43 -28.40
N ALA A 7 -35.67 22.54 -29.54
CA ALA A 7 -34.22 22.64 -29.63
C ALA A 7 -33.75 24.04 -29.17
N ARG A 8 -32.64 24.10 -28.41
CA ARG A 8 -31.74 25.26 -28.41
C ARG A 8 -30.29 24.77 -28.41
N ALA A 9 -29.57 25.25 -29.42
CA ALA A 9 -28.14 25.18 -29.60
C ALA A 9 -27.44 26.34 -28.86
N ASP A 10 -26.11 26.36 -28.99
CA ASP A 10 -25.15 27.44 -28.69
C ASP A 10 -24.43 27.38 -27.34
N ALA A 11 -23.17 26.93 -27.35
CA ALA A 11 -22.02 27.84 -27.41
C ALA A 11 -20.69 27.08 -27.40
N ALA A 12 -19.75 27.59 -28.21
CA ALA A 12 -18.47 27.03 -28.62
C ALA A 12 -17.34 27.20 -27.57
N PRO A 13 -16.15 26.60 -27.79
CA PRO A 13 -15.05 26.53 -26.82
C PRO A 13 -14.10 27.73 -26.89
N SER A 14 -13.52 28.11 -25.74
CA SER A 14 -12.46 29.13 -25.66
C SER A 14 -11.07 28.50 -25.61
N ARG A 15 -10.22 28.97 -26.52
CA ARG A 15 -8.81 28.67 -26.76
C ARG A 15 -7.85 29.47 -25.85
N ALA A 16 -6.58 29.06 -25.94
CA ALA A 16 -5.31 29.78 -25.70
C ALA A 16 -4.61 29.40 -24.38
N SER A 17 -3.57 28.56 -24.44
CA SER A 17 -2.15 28.86 -24.78
C SER A 17 -1.41 29.48 -23.59
N ASP A 18 -0.43 28.78 -23.01
CA ASP A 18 0.93 29.33 -22.92
C ASP A 18 2.01 28.28 -22.62
N LEU A 19 3.18 28.59 -23.15
CA LEU A 19 4.42 27.82 -23.23
C LEU A 19 5.24 27.98 -21.93
N GLY A 20 5.87 26.89 -21.48
CA GLY A 20 6.78 26.91 -20.33
C GLY A 20 7.90 25.88 -20.45
N ARG A 21 8.90 26.22 -21.26
CA ARG A 21 10.14 25.46 -21.52
C ARG A 21 11.17 25.67 -20.39
N SER A 22 11.77 24.59 -19.88
CA SER A 22 13.16 24.56 -19.35
C SER A 22 13.58 23.08 -19.21
N ARG A 23 14.49 22.46 -19.96
CA ARG A 23 15.94 22.64 -20.21
C ARG A 23 16.84 22.56 -18.95
N PHE A 24 17.95 21.82 -19.13
CA PHE A 24 19.15 21.58 -18.29
C PHE A 24 19.05 20.39 -17.32
N GLY A 25 19.97 19.40 -17.25
CA GLY A 25 21.25 19.08 -17.91
C GLY A 25 21.52 17.56 -17.74
N VAL A 26 22.20 16.82 -18.63
CA VAL A 26 23.69 16.67 -18.74
C VAL A 26 24.36 16.65 -17.36
N GLY A 27 25.13 15.66 -16.89
CA GLY A 27 25.73 14.44 -17.43
C GLY A 27 26.71 13.88 -16.37
N HIS A 28 27.60 12.95 -16.78
CA HIS A 28 28.66 12.23 -16.03
C HIS A 28 28.24 10.82 -15.58
N ARG A 29 28.62 9.71 -16.23
CA ARG A 29 29.96 9.15 -16.57
C ARG A 29 30.95 9.18 -15.41
N GLY A 30 31.29 8.00 -14.91
CA GLY A 30 32.45 7.73 -14.07
C GLY A 30 32.69 6.23 -13.94
N ALA A 31 33.63 5.72 -14.73
CA ALA A 31 34.05 4.33 -14.79
C ALA A 31 35.23 4.05 -13.84
N THR A 32 35.33 2.79 -13.40
CA THR A 32 36.56 1.97 -13.21
C THR A 32 37.82 2.55 -12.54
N ALA A 33 38.30 1.85 -11.51
CA ALA A 33 39.69 1.42 -11.31
C ALA A 33 39.75 0.67 -9.96
N ALA A 34 39.90 -0.65 -9.90
CA ALA A 34 41.16 -1.40 -10.05
C ALA A 34 42.31 -0.76 -9.25
N ARG A 35 42.63 -1.36 -8.10
CA ARG A 35 43.90 -1.15 -7.40
C ARG A 35 44.61 -2.49 -7.24
N ASP A 36 45.69 -2.59 -7.99
CA ASP A 36 46.82 -3.49 -7.79
C ASP A 36 47.39 -3.36 -6.37
N ALA A 37 47.97 -4.46 -5.90
CA ALA A 37 49.39 -4.57 -5.53
C ALA A 37 49.56 -5.56 -4.36
N ALA A 38 50.34 -6.61 -4.59
CA ALA A 38 51.59 -6.81 -3.86
C ALA A 38 52.25 -8.14 -4.26
N VAL A 39 53.35 -7.96 -4.99
CA VAL A 39 54.44 -8.89 -5.24
C VAL A 39 55.13 -9.28 -3.92
N ALA A 40 55.50 -10.56 -3.75
CA ALA A 40 56.87 -10.95 -3.36
C ALA A 40 57.07 -12.47 -3.43
N ARG A 41 58.00 -12.87 -4.30
CA ARG A 41 58.78 -14.11 -4.29
C ARG A 41 59.67 -14.09 -3.03
N THR A 42 60.18 -15.15 -2.41
CA THR A 42 60.95 -16.32 -2.89
C THR A 42 61.45 -17.04 -1.63
N ARG A 43 61.55 -18.37 -1.58
CA ARG A 43 62.79 -19.12 -1.25
C ARG A 43 62.57 -20.63 -1.03
N THR A 44 63.19 -21.38 -1.95
CA THR A 44 64.09 -22.53 -1.73
C THR A 44 63.68 -23.71 -0.81
N ALA A 45 63.40 -24.84 -1.47
CA ALA A 45 64.09 -26.14 -1.35
C ALA A 45 64.26 -26.81 0.02
N ARG A 46 63.76 -28.06 0.14
CA ARG A 46 64.57 -29.28 0.35
C ARG A 46 63.68 -30.53 0.37
N ALA A 47 64.21 -31.61 -0.17
CA ALA A 47 63.55 -32.87 -0.49
C ALA A 47 63.53 -33.92 0.64
N ARG A 48 62.68 -34.95 0.41
CA ARG A 48 62.66 -36.33 0.97
C ARG A 48 62.06 -36.43 2.40
N ARG A 49 61.22 -37.40 2.80
CA ARG A 49 61.03 -38.83 2.46
C ARG A 49 59.58 -39.26 2.76
N ARG A 50 59.11 -40.36 2.13
CA ARG A 50 57.89 -41.10 2.50
C ARG A 50 58.08 -41.83 3.85
N PRO A 51 57.00 -42.09 4.59
CA PRO A 51 56.52 -43.47 4.60
C PRO A 51 54.99 -43.60 4.47
N VAL A 52 54.59 -44.76 3.96
CA VAL A 52 53.22 -45.27 3.94
C VAL A 52 52.80 -45.59 5.38
N SER A 53 51.61 -45.14 5.78
CA SER A 53 50.88 -45.70 6.92
C SER A 53 49.41 -45.88 6.55
N ARG A 54 48.97 -47.13 6.65
CA ARG A 54 47.57 -47.58 6.62
C ARG A 54 46.90 -47.20 7.93
N GLY A 55 45.63 -46.79 7.87
CA GLY A 55 44.69 -47.00 8.98
C GLY A 55 43.70 -45.86 9.22
N GLY A 56 42.44 -46.24 9.43
CA GLY A 56 41.50 -45.46 10.23
C GLY A 56 40.39 -44.76 9.45
N GLY A 57 39.27 -45.46 9.27
CA GLY A 57 38.02 -44.85 8.86
C GLY A 57 37.43 -43.96 9.96
N CYS A 58 36.70 -42.93 9.52
CA CYS A 58 35.48 -42.36 10.10
C CYS A 58 35.25 -41.03 9.38
N ARG A 59 34.61 -41.07 8.20
CA ARG A 59 34.03 -39.85 7.63
C ARG A 59 32.57 -39.79 8.07
N LEU A 60 32.29 -38.71 8.79
CA LEU A 60 31.01 -38.32 9.37
C LEU A 60 29.87 -38.38 8.34
N PRO A 61 28.63 -38.69 8.77
CA PRO A 61 27.48 -38.59 7.88
C PRO A 61 27.31 -37.12 7.48
N THR A 62 27.50 -36.82 6.20
CA THR A 62 27.05 -35.57 5.60
C THR A 62 25.52 -35.59 5.65
N LYS A 63 24.93 -34.94 6.68
CA LYS A 63 23.51 -34.60 6.68
C LYS A 63 23.27 -33.75 5.43
N GLY A 64 22.66 -34.36 4.42
CA GLY A 64 22.13 -33.65 3.27
C GLY A 64 21.13 -32.63 3.78
N THR A 65 21.52 -31.37 3.76
CA THR A 65 20.67 -30.25 4.13
C THR A 65 19.46 -30.26 3.21
N THR A 66 18.30 -30.67 3.74
CA THR A 66 17.02 -30.52 3.06
C THR A 66 16.68 -29.02 3.02
N SER A 67 17.28 -28.31 2.06
CA SER A 67 17.15 -26.85 1.90
C SER A 67 15.88 -26.42 1.15
N MET A 68 14.95 -27.33 0.85
CA MET A 68 13.75 -27.00 0.07
C MET A 68 12.59 -26.41 0.91
N SER A 69 12.64 -26.54 2.23
CA SER A 69 11.59 -26.03 3.13
C SER A 69 11.76 -24.56 3.51
N PHE A 70 12.98 -24.03 3.46
CA PHE A 70 13.26 -22.65 3.89
C PHE A 70 12.68 -21.61 2.92
N HIS A 71 12.76 -21.87 1.60
CA HIS A 71 12.20 -20.97 0.58
C HIS A 71 10.68 -20.93 0.61
N ARG A 72 10.03 -22.07 0.88
CA ARG A 72 8.57 -22.13 1.03
C ARG A 72 8.09 -21.40 2.28
N ALA A 73 8.80 -21.58 3.40
CA ALA A 73 8.53 -20.84 4.62
C ALA A 73 8.73 -19.32 4.42
N LEU A 74 9.78 -18.91 3.71
CA LEU A 74 10.03 -17.50 3.40
C LEU A 74 8.96 -16.90 2.46
N ALA A 75 8.55 -17.64 1.43
CA ALA A 75 7.49 -17.20 0.52
C ALA A 75 6.14 -17.06 1.25
N ALA A 76 5.78 -18.04 2.10
CA ALA A 76 4.58 -17.97 2.90
C ALA A 76 4.61 -16.79 3.90
N ALA A 77 5.76 -16.55 4.55
CA ALA A 77 5.95 -15.42 5.44
C ALA A 77 5.86 -14.06 4.71
N ALA A 78 6.39 -13.96 3.50
CA ALA A 78 6.30 -12.75 2.69
C ALA A 78 4.85 -12.44 2.26
N VAL A 79 4.08 -13.47 1.87
CA VAL A 79 2.66 -13.32 1.55
C VAL A 79 1.86 -12.93 2.80
N ALA A 80 2.14 -13.54 3.95
CA ALA A 80 1.51 -13.18 5.21
C ALA A 80 1.83 -11.75 5.64
N ALA A 81 3.07 -11.29 5.43
CA ALA A 81 3.48 -9.91 5.74
C ALA A 81 2.75 -8.86 4.86
N LEU A 82 2.44 -9.18 3.61
CA LEU A 82 1.62 -8.33 2.73
C LEU A 82 0.13 -8.35 3.10
N ALA A 83 -0.33 -9.37 3.81
CA ALA A 83 -1.71 -9.49 4.27
C ALA A 83 -1.98 -8.70 5.57
N LEU A 84 -0.94 -8.23 6.26
CA LEU A 84 -1.07 -7.41 7.46
C LEU A 84 -1.22 -5.93 7.06
N PRO A 85 -2.39 -5.30 7.32
CA PRO A 85 -2.52 -3.86 7.10
C PRO A 85 -1.57 -3.11 8.03
N ALA A 86 -0.75 -2.20 7.49
CA ALA A 86 0.00 -1.27 8.31
C ALA A 86 -0.99 -0.33 9.01
N ALA A 87 -0.98 -0.32 10.34
CA ALA A 87 -1.80 0.59 11.13
C ALA A 87 -1.26 2.01 10.92
N ALA A 88 -1.94 2.75 10.07
CA ALA A 88 -1.89 4.18 10.05
C ALA A 88 -2.98 4.64 11.06
N SER A 89 -2.60 5.36 12.12
CA SER A 89 -3.47 6.09 13.05
C SER A 89 -3.30 7.63 12.98
N ALA A 90 -3.94 8.29 12.02
CA ALA A 90 -4.27 9.70 11.98
C ALA A 90 -5.64 9.79 12.61
N HIS A 91 -5.81 10.83 13.39
CA HIS A 91 -7.01 11.04 14.16
C HIS A 91 -8.12 11.42 13.17
N ALA A 92 -8.87 10.42 12.70
CA ALA A 92 -10.10 10.65 12.00
C ALA A 92 -11.03 11.45 12.92
N ALA A 93 -11.63 12.50 12.39
CA ALA A 93 -12.44 13.44 13.16
C ALA A 93 -13.87 13.47 12.63
N VAL A 94 -14.83 13.52 13.55
CA VAL A 94 -16.25 13.75 13.22
C VAL A 94 -16.64 15.12 13.74
N THR A 95 -17.24 15.94 12.88
CA THR A 95 -17.73 17.27 13.23
C THR A 95 -19.23 17.40 12.92
N PRO A 96 -19.98 18.18 13.70
CA PRO A 96 -19.57 18.85 14.94
C PRO A 96 -19.29 17.86 16.09
N ASN A 97 -18.48 18.28 17.07
CA ASN A 97 -18.06 17.45 18.21
C ASN A 97 -19.08 17.44 19.37
N VAL A 98 -20.02 18.41 19.38
CA VAL A 98 -21.09 18.52 20.36
C VAL A 98 -22.38 18.82 19.62
N VAL A 99 -23.44 18.09 19.98
CA VAL A 99 -24.77 18.22 19.36
C VAL A 99 -25.85 18.07 20.42
N LEU A 100 -27.04 18.59 20.13
CA LEU A 100 -28.21 18.27 20.94
C LEU A 100 -28.62 16.81 20.72
N ALA A 101 -29.02 16.11 21.77
CA ALA A 101 -29.47 14.73 21.66
C ALA A 101 -30.81 14.66 20.90
N LYS A 102 -31.01 13.59 20.14
CA LYS A 102 -32.26 13.27 19.42
C LYS A 102 -32.68 14.32 18.39
N THR A 103 -31.73 15.08 17.84
CA THR A 103 -31.98 16.00 16.72
C THR A 103 -31.29 15.52 15.45
N LEU A 104 -31.92 15.75 14.30
CA LEU A 104 -31.29 15.55 13.00
C LEU A 104 -30.17 16.58 12.82
N GLN A 105 -28.97 16.11 12.54
CA GLN A 105 -27.78 16.94 12.39
C GLN A 105 -26.92 16.41 11.25
N PHE A 106 -26.34 17.33 10.47
CA PHE A 106 -25.33 16.99 9.48
C PHE A 106 -23.98 16.73 10.15
N PHE A 107 -23.37 15.59 9.84
CA PHE A 107 -22.04 15.22 10.31
C PHE A 107 -21.05 15.07 9.17
N THR A 108 -19.81 15.50 9.41
CA THR A 108 -18.68 15.32 8.49
C THR A 108 -17.64 14.45 9.14
N LEU A 109 -17.25 13.36 8.47
CA LEU A 109 -16.11 12.53 8.81
C LEU A 109 -14.90 12.97 7.98
N SER A 110 -13.84 13.43 8.64
CA SER A 110 -12.56 13.80 8.03
C SER A 110 -11.53 12.71 8.32
N VAL A 111 -10.93 12.15 7.26
CA VAL A 111 -9.92 11.07 7.35
C VAL A 111 -8.63 11.55 6.68
N PRO A 112 -7.61 11.94 7.46
CA PRO A 112 -6.30 12.32 6.93
C PRO A 112 -5.51 11.10 6.45
N THR A 113 -4.65 11.30 5.45
CA THR A 113 -3.61 10.33 5.06
C THR A 113 -2.37 10.54 5.92
N GLU A 114 -1.81 9.49 6.50
CA GLU A 114 -0.66 9.62 7.42
C GLU A 114 0.69 9.39 6.80
N LYS A 115 0.71 8.58 5.75
CA LYS A 115 1.94 8.13 5.16
C LYS A 115 2.16 8.88 3.87
N GLU A 116 3.32 9.52 3.79
CA GLU A 116 3.79 10.13 2.56
C GLU A 116 3.75 9.12 1.41
N ASN A 117 3.18 9.53 0.27
CA ASN A 117 3.00 8.70 -0.92
C ASN A 117 2.09 7.46 -0.72
N ALA A 118 1.29 7.41 0.33
CA ALA A 118 0.19 6.45 0.47
C ALA A 118 -1.15 7.15 0.18
N THR A 119 -2.22 6.37 0.02
CA THR A 119 -3.57 6.91 -0.13
C THR A 119 -4.55 6.08 0.68
N THR A 120 -5.54 6.71 1.30
CA THR A 120 -6.64 5.99 1.96
C THR A 120 -7.56 5.34 0.93
N THR A 121 -7.67 4.01 0.95
CA THR A 121 -8.45 3.22 -0.03
C THR A 121 -9.73 2.61 0.53
N SER A 122 -9.85 2.52 1.86
CA SER A 122 -10.99 1.94 2.56
C SER A 122 -11.26 2.69 3.87
N ILE A 123 -12.53 2.93 4.17
CA ILE A 123 -12.99 3.52 5.43
C ILE A 123 -14.14 2.66 5.94
N GLU A 124 -14.07 2.24 7.21
CA GLU A 124 -15.16 1.57 7.91
C GLU A 124 -15.64 2.45 9.07
N LEU A 125 -16.94 2.74 9.09
CA LEU A 125 -17.61 3.47 10.17
C LEU A 125 -18.62 2.56 10.86
N THR A 126 -18.50 2.46 12.18
CA THR A 126 -19.48 1.80 13.05
C THR A 126 -20.14 2.87 13.91
N PRO A 127 -21.42 3.22 13.64
CA PRO A 127 -22.16 4.14 14.49
C PRO A 127 -22.31 3.57 15.92
N PRO A 128 -22.26 4.41 16.96
CA PRO A 128 -22.53 3.95 18.32
C PRO A 128 -24.00 3.54 18.48
N SER A 129 -24.29 2.73 19.50
CA SER A 129 -25.67 2.32 19.80
C SER A 129 -26.58 3.53 20.05
N GLY A 130 -27.80 3.46 19.51
CA GLY A 130 -28.77 4.56 19.61
C GLY A 130 -28.52 5.73 18.65
N PHE A 131 -27.50 5.66 17.78
CA PHE A 131 -27.27 6.64 16.72
C PHE A 131 -27.85 6.14 15.39
N ALA A 132 -28.77 6.90 14.81
CA ALA A 132 -29.38 6.59 13.52
C ALA A 132 -28.80 7.47 12.41
N ILE A 133 -28.54 6.88 11.24
CA ILE A 133 -28.17 7.61 10.04
C ILE A 133 -29.40 7.66 9.13
N ASP A 134 -29.91 8.86 8.91
CA ASP A 134 -31.04 9.12 8.02
C ASP A 134 -30.63 8.96 6.54
N SER A 135 -29.57 9.65 6.15
CA SER A 135 -29.12 9.71 4.76
C SER A 135 -27.64 9.99 4.65
N PHE A 136 -27.09 9.76 3.47
CA PHE A 136 -25.69 9.99 3.16
C PHE A 136 -25.55 10.90 1.95
N GLN A 137 -24.61 11.83 2.02
CA GLN A 137 -24.22 12.60 0.84
C GLN A 137 -23.53 11.71 -0.21
N PRO A 138 -23.62 12.05 -1.50
CA PRO A 138 -22.83 11.41 -2.53
C PRO A 138 -21.32 11.57 -2.26
N THR A 139 -20.58 10.47 -2.39
CA THR A 139 -19.11 10.44 -2.24
C THR A 139 -18.51 10.02 -3.58
N SER A 140 -18.26 11.00 -4.47
CA SER A 140 -17.74 10.71 -5.82
C SER A 140 -16.41 9.96 -5.77
N GLY A 141 -16.25 8.96 -6.64
CA GLY A 141 -15.06 8.10 -6.67
C GLY A 141 -14.99 7.03 -5.57
N TRP A 142 -15.94 6.98 -4.65
CA TRP A 142 -16.02 5.96 -3.60
C TRP A 142 -17.23 5.05 -3.78
N LYS A 143 -17.05 3.75 -3.60
CA LYS A 143 -18.15 2.79 -3.49
C LYS A 143 -18.55 2.67 -2.02
N ARG A 144 -19.80 2.99 -1.70
CA ARG A 144 -20.37 2.81 -0.36
C ARG A 144 -21.15 1.50 -0.27
N GLN A 145 -20.98 0.76 0.82
CA GLN A 145 -21.76 -0.41 1.21
C GLN A 145 -22.30 -0.18 2.62
N VAL A 146 -23.59 -0.45 2.82
CA VAL A 146 -24.28 -0.22 4.10
C VAL A 146 -24.77 -1.58 4.61
N GLN A 147 -24.43 -1.89 5.85
CA GLN A 147 -25.00 -3.01 6.59
C GLN A 147 -25.98 -2.44 7.60
N SER A 148 -27.18 -3.02 7.63
CA SER A 148 -28.25 -2.64 8.54
C SER A 148 -28.92 -3.86 9.15
N THR A 149 -29.52 -3.68 10.32
CA THR A 149 -30.47 -4.63 10.90
C THR A 149 -31.89 -4.14 10.69
N GLY A 150 -32.86 -5.05 10.63
CA GLY A 150 -34.25 -4.69 10.32
C GLY A 150 -34.46 -4.36 8.84
N SER A 151 -35.67 -3.87 8.52
CA SER A 151 -36.12 -3.57 7.16
C SER A 151 -37.04 -2.36 7.15
N GLY A 152 -37.10 -1.65 6.01
CA GLY A 152 -37.96 -0.47 5.83
C GLY A 152 -37.62 0.63 6.84
N ASP A 153 -38.65 1.22 7.44
CA ASP A 153 -38.52 2.34 8.38
C ASP A 153 -37.85 1.97 9.72
N ASN A 154 -37.70 0.67 10.01
CA ASN A 154 -37.01 0.18 11.20
C ASN A 154 -35.55 -0.23 10.91
N ALA A 155 -35.04 0.04 9.71
CA ALA A 155 -33.67 -0.31 9.36
C ALA A 155 -32.68 0.55 10.16
N VAL A 156 -31.77 -0.11 10.90
CA VAL A 156 -30.73 0.56 11.68
C VAL A 156 -29.39 0.26 11.05
N VAL A 157 -28.66 1.30 10.62
CA VAL A 157 -27.32 1.17 10.05
C VAL A 157 -26.33 0.78 11.15
N THR A 158 -25.66 -0.37 10.97
CA THR A 158 -24.67 -0.90 11.93
C THR A 158 -23.24 -0.76 11.44
N ARG A 159 -23.03 -0.73 10.12
CA ARG A 159 -21.72 -0.51 9.52
C ARG A 159 -21.86 0.15 8.16
N VAL A 160 -20.94 1.06 7.88
CA VAL A 160 -20.78 1.67 6.56
C VAL A 160 -19.34 1.49 6.11
N THR A 161 -19.16 0.95 4.91
CA THR A 161 -17.84 0.76 4.31
C THR A 161 -17.75 1.55 3.02
N TRP A 162 -16.75 2.42 2.91
CA TRP A 162 -16.38 3.08 1.66
C TRP A 162 -15.10 2.46 1.13
N THR A 163 -15.05 2.12 -0.16
CA THR A 163 -13.85 1.57 -0.82
C THR A 163 -13.57 2.23 -2.16
N GLY A 164 -12.34 2.04 -2.64
CA GLY A 164 -11.91 2.48 -3.98
C GLY A 164 -11.48 3.95 -4.04
N GLY A 165 -11.44 4.63 -2.90
CA GLY A 165 -11.01 6.01 -2.81
C GLY A 165 -9.53 6.22 -3.09
N LYS A 166 -9.21 7.48 -3.41
CA LYS A 166 -7.85 8.00 -3.56
C LYS A 166 -7.81 9.39 -2.92
N VAL A 167 -7.49 9.42 -1.63
CA VAL A 167 -7.20 10.66 -0.90
C VAL A 167 -5.67 10.78 -0.78
N PRO A 168 -5.06 11.89 -1.25
CA PRO A 168 -3.62 12.12 -1.17
C PRO A 168 -3.08 12.17 0.26
#